data_AF-A0A914GCH3-F1
#
_entry.id   AF-A0A914GCH3-F1
#
_cell.length_a   1.000
_cell.length_b   1.000
_cell.length_c   1.000
_cell.angle_alpha   90.00
_cell.angle_beta   90.00
_cell.angle_gamma   90.00
#
_symmetry.space_group_name_H-M   'P 1'
#
loop_
_entity.id
_entity.type
_entity.pdbx_description
1 polymer ?
#
loop_
_entity_poly.entity_id
_entity_poly.type
_entity_poly.pdbx_seq_one_letter_code
_entity_poly.pdbx_strand_id
1 'polypeptide(L)'
;QNVLRTLGTETVRPSIAAQCINAIAGIELPYQQWVEVIEILMSNVTNETSPEKLKDSSLEALGYICQDVNTSAVESKSNQILTAIVHGMRQQEPSVLVRLSATEAMLNALELTKNNFANTDERNVIMRVVCEATQAPDTRIRVAALQCLVRIVSLYYNHMDMYMKEALFA
;
A
#
# COMPACT_ATOMS: atom_id res chain seq x y z
N GLN A 1 21.27 0.26 6.08
CA GLN A 1 21.01 -0.68 7.20
C GLN A 1 20.52 -0.01 8.49
N ASN A 2 21.15 1.07 8.98
CA ASN A 2 20.74 1.68 10.26
C ASN A 2 19.31 2.26 10.25
N VAL A 3 18.90 2.92 9.16
CA VAL A 3 17.56 3.52 9.06
C VAL A 3 16.44 2.46 9.10
N LEU A 4 16.62 1.31 8.45
CA LEU A 4 15.65 0.21 8.49
C LEU A 4 15.44 -0.35 9.90
N ARG A 5 16.48 -0.37 10.73
CA ARG A 5 16.39 -0.83 12.13
C ARG A 5 15.63 0.16 13.03
N THR A 6 15.46 1.41 12.58
CA THR A 6 14.71 2.43 13.32
C THR A 6 13.19 2.27 13.15
N LEU A 7 12.73 1.63 12.07
CA LEU A 7 11.31 1.34 11.87
C LEU A 7 10.72 0.59 13.07
N GLY A 8 9.56 1.03 13.53
CA GLY A 8 8.88 0.46 14.70
C GLY A 8 9.44 0.86 16.07
N THR A 9 10.61 1.49 16.14
CA THR A 9 11.21 1.95 17.41
C THR A 9 10.76 3.36 17.80
N GLU A 10 10.21 4.12 16.85
CA GLU A 10 9.82 5.51 17.05
C GLU A 10 8.54 5.65 17.90
N THR A 11 8.44 6.79 18.59
CA THR A 11 7.24 7.19 19.36
C THR A 11 6.51 8.36 18.71
N VAL A 12 7.16 9.07 17.80
CA VAL A 12 6.64 10.25 17.09
C VAL A 12 5.97 9.81 15.79
N ARG A 13 4.94 10.55 15.37
CA ARG A 13 4.25 10.40 14.09
C ARG A 13 4.23 11.75 13.34
N PRO A 14 4.42 11.77 12.01
CA PRO A 14 4.75 10.65 11.10
C PRO A 14 6.14 10.03 11.36
N SER A 15 6.41 8.82 10.85
CA SER A 15 7.72 8.16 11.00
C SER A 15 8.81 8.92 10.25
N ILE A 16 9.87 9.29 10.96
CA ILE A 16 11.03 9.97 10.37
C ILE A 16 11.87 8.94 9.61
N ALA A 17 11.98 7.72 10.13
CA ALA A 17 12.66 6.62 9.46
C ALA A 17 12.03 6.30 8.09
N ALA A 18 10.69 6.33 7.97
CA ALA A 18 10.00 6.12 6.70
C ALA A 18 10.37 7.17 5.64
N GLN A 19 10.45 8.45 6.02
CA GLN A 19 10.87 9.52 5.11
C GLN A 19 12.34 9.38 4.68
N CYS A 20 13.23 9.03 5.61
CA CYS A 20 14.63 8.75 5.30
C CYS A 20 14.77 7.56 4.34
N ILE A 21 13.98 6.50 4.51
CA ILE A 21 13.95 5.36 3.59
C ILE A 21 13.51 5.82 2.21
N ASN A 22 12.43 6.60 2.11
CA ASN A 22 11.96 7.14 0.84
C ASN A 22 13.03 7.98 0.13
N ALA A 23 13.69 8.89 0.84
CA ALA A 23 14.74 9.73 0.27
C ALA A 23 15.92 8.92 -0.30
N ILE A 24 16.35 7.88 0.42
CA ILE A 24 17.41 6.99 -0.06
C ILE A 24 16.89 6.14 -1.23
N ALA A 25 15.69 5.57 -1.12
CA ALA A 25 15.07 4.74 -2.15
C ALA A 25 14.87 5.51 -3.47
N GLY A 26 14.50 6.78 -3.41
CA GLY A 26 14.37 7.64 -4.59
C GLY A 26 15.68 7.89 -5.33
N ILE A 27 16.82 7.75 -4.65
CA ILE A 27 18.15 7.83 -5.26
C ILE A 27 18.59 6.43 -5.74
N GLU A 28 18.45 5.40 -4.91
CA GLU A 28 19.09 4.09 -5.14
C GLU A 28 18.28 3.18 -6.07
N LEU A 29 16.95 3.15 -5.98
CA LEU A 29 16.10 2.25 -6.78
C LEU A 29 16.20 2.49 -8.30
N PRO A 30 16.24 3.74 -8.80
CA PRO A 30 16.43 3.99 -10.24
C PRO A 30 17.72 3.39 -10.81
N TYR A 31 18.76 3.23 -9.99
CA TYR A 31 20.03 2.61 -10.38
C TYR A 31 20.12 1.12 -10.00
N GLN A 32 19.00 0.48 -9.66
CA GLN A 32 18.93 -0.92 -9.22
C GLN A 32 19.80 -1.20 -7.98
N GLN A 33 19.98 -0.18 -7.14
CA GLN A 33 20.62 -0.30 -5.84
C GLN A 33 19.56 -0.43 -4.74
N TRP A 34 19.91 -1.18 -3.69
CA TRP A 34 19.06 -1.39 -2.51
C TRP A 34 17.65 -1.91 -2.81
N VAL A 35 17.54 -2.76 -3.85
CA VAL A 35 16.28 -3.38 -4.29
C VAL A 35 15.65 -4.27 -3.22
N GLU A 36 16.44 -4.75 -2.26
CA GLU A 36 15.99 -5.53 -1.11
C GLU A 36 15.12 -4.71 -0.14
N VAL A 37 15.13 -3.38 -0.23
CA VAL A 37 14.32 -2.53 0.66
C VAL A 37 12.83 -2.88 0.58
N ILE A 38 12.31 -3.12 -0.63
CA ILE A 38 10.89 -3.47 -0.84
C ILE A 38 10.56 -4.83 -0.22
N GLU A 39 11.46 -5.80 -0.36
CA GLU A 39 11.28 -7.13 0.22
C GLU A 39 11.31 -7.09 1.76
N ILE A 40 12.21 -6.30 2.34
CA ILE A 40 12.29 -6.09 3.80
C ILE A 40 11.01 -5.42 4.31
N LEU A 41 10.55 -4.36 3.66
CA LEU A 41 9.31 -3.67 4.04
C LEU A 41 8.09 -4.57 3.91
N MET A 42 8.02 -5.37 2.84
CA MET A 42 6.96 -6.38 2.67
C MET A 42 6.99 -7.39 3.81
N SER A 43 8.16 -7.96 4.11
CA SER A 43 8.34 -8.95 5.18
C SER A 43 7.94 -8.40 6.55
N ASN A 44 8.30 -7.15 6.85
CA ASN A 44 7.88 -6.46 8.07
C ASN A 44 6.36 -6.41 8.22
N VAL A 45 5.62 -6.18 7.12
CA VAL A 45 4.16 -6.09 7.15
C VAL A 45 3.49 -7.47 7.20
N THR A 46 3.99 -8.43 6.42
CA THR A 46 3.36 -9.76 6.29
C THR A 46 3.70 -10.71 7.43
N ASN A 47 4.76 -10.46 8.19
CA ASN A 47 5.08 -11.28 9.35
C ASN A 47 4.09 -11.01 10.49
N GLU A 48 3.36 -12.06 10.89
CA GLU A 48 2.35 -12.00 11.95
C GLU A 48 2.93 -11.59 13.32
N THR A 49 4.21 -11.90 13.55
CA THR A 49 4.92 -11.55 14.79
C THR A 49 5.43 -10.11 14.82
N SER A 50 5.36 -9.38 13.70
CA SER A 50 5.80 -8.00 13.63
C SER A 50 4.97 -7.10 14.53
N PRO A 51 5.60 -6.26 15.37
CA PRO A 51 4.90 -5.26 16.15
C PRO A 51 4.10 -4.29 15.26
N GLU A 52 2.96 -3.83 15.77
CA GLU A 52 2.08 -2.86 15.10
C GLU A 52 2.86 -1.66 14.52
N LYS A 53 3.72 -1.04 15.33
CA LYS A 53 4.52 0.12 14.90
C LYS A 53 5.46 -0.20 13.75
N LEU A 54 6.01 -1.41 13.71
CA LEU A 54 6.91 -1.84 12.64
C LEU A 54 6.15 -2.01 11.33
N LYS A 55 4.99 -2.69 11.38
CA LYS A 55 4.11 -2.82 10.20
C LYS A 55 3.70 -1.45 9.68
N ASP A 56 3.28 -0.58 10.59
CA ASP A 56 2.74 0.72 10.24
C ASP A 56 3.78 1.67 9.62
N SER A 57 4.95 1.83 10.26
CA SER A 57 6.05 2.62 9.68
C SER A 57 6.61 2.03 8.39
N SER A 58 6.52 0.71 8.20
CA SER A 58 6.90 0.06 6.93
C SER A 58 5.89 0.36 5.81
N LEU A 59 4.59 0.39 6.12
CA LEU A 59 3.54 0.80 5.18
C LEU A 59 3.64 2.27 4.82
N GLU A 60 3.94 3.14 5.80
CA GLU A 60 4.20 4.55 5.59
C GLU A 60 5.40 4.75 4.63
N ALA A 61 6.49 4.00 4.82
CA ALA A 61 7.63 4.01 3.90
C ALA A 61 7.26 3.54 2.48
N LEU A 62 6.49 2.45 2.35
CA LEU A 62 6.00 1.97 1.05
C LEU A 62 5.10 3.02 0.38
N GLY A 63 4.22 3.68 1.14
CA GLY A 63 3.35 4.73 0.65
C GLY A 63 4.13 5.92 0.10
N TYR A 64 5.18 6.36 0.79
CA TYR A 64 6.07 7.42 0.30
C TYR A 64 6.84 7.00 -0.95
N ILE A 65 7.38 5.78 -0.98
CA ILE A 65 8.09 5.25 -2.15
C ILE A 65 7.16 5.24 -3.38
N CYS A 66 5.91 4.80 -3.21
CA CYS A 66 4.94 4.76 -4.31
C CYS A 66 4.57 6.16 -4.83
N GLN A 67 4.66 7.18 -3.98
CA GLN A 67 4.31 8.55 -4.32
C GLN A 67 5.45 9.28 -5.04
N ASP A 68 6.68 9.15 -4.54
CA ASP A 68 7.79 10.02 -4.93
C ASP A 68 8.77 9.35 -5.90
N VAL A 69 8.85 8.02 -5.91
CA VAL A 69 9.79 7.28 -6.77
C VAL A 69 9.16 7.02 -8.14
N ASN A 70 9.94 7.22 -9.21
CA ASN A 70 9.48 6.98 -10.57
C ASN A 70 8.95 5.54 -10.72
N THR A 71 7.74 5.41 -11.24
CA THR A 71 7.05 4.14 -11.50
C THR A 71 7.93 3.11 -12.19
N SER A 72 8.75 3.51 -13.17
CA SER A 72 9.62 2.57 -13.90
C SER A 72 10.69 1.91 -13.02
N ALA A 73 11.10 2.55 -11.92
CA ALA A 73 12.09 1.99 -10.99
C ALA A 73 11.49 0.93 -10.06
N VAL A 74 10.17 0.99 -9.82
CA VAL A 74 9.46 0.12 -8.88
C VAL A 74 8.47 -0.83 -9.55
N GLU A 75 8.25 -0.72 -10.86
CA GLU A 75 7.28 -1.53 -11.61
C GLU A 75 7.53 -3.04 -11.45
N SER A 76 8.81 -3.46 -11.50
CA SER A 76 9.20 -4.87 -11.29
C SER A 76 8.94 -5.39 -9.87
N LYS A 77 8.65 -4.48 -8.93
CA LYS A 77 8.38 -4.74 -7.51
C LYS A 77 6.92 -4.51 -7.12
N SER A 78 6.07 -4.11 -8.06
CA SER A 78 4.63 -3.86 -7.87
C SER A 78 3.93 -4.98 -7.09
N ASN A 79 4.16 -6.24 -7.45
CA ASN A 79 3.56 -7.39 -6.76
C ASN A 79 3.96 -7.50 -5.29
N GLN A 80 5.22 -7.20 -4.94
CA GLN A 80 5.70 -7.23 -3.55
C GLN A 80 5.09 -6.08 -2.74
N ILE A 81 5.05 -4.89 -3.33
CA ILE A 81 4.40 -3.70 -2.75
C ILE A 81 2.92 -3.99 -2.48
N LEU A 82 2.20 -4.49 -3.48
CA LEU A 82 0.78 -4.80 -3.35
C LEU A 82 0.51 -5.92 -2.36
N THR A 83 1.37 -6.93 -2.30
CA THR A 83 1.25 -8.00 -1.29
C THR A 83 1.29 -7.42 0.12
N ALA A 84 2.22 -6.51 0.40
CA ALA A 84 2.33 -5.83 1.70
C ALA A 84 1.10 -4.96 2.00
N ILE A 85 0.72 -4.11 1.05
CA ILE A 85 -0.41 -3.17 1.21
C ILE A 85 -1.73 -3.93 1.39
N VAL A 86 -2.03 -4.88 0.50
CA VAL A 86 -3.23 -5.72 0.61
C VAL A 86 -3.21 -6.52 1.91
N HIS A 87 -2.05 -6.95 2.40
CA HIS A 87 -1.93 -7.59 3.71
C HIS A 87 -2.31 -6.67 4.87
N GLY A 88 -1.85 -5.42 4.85
CA GLY A 88 -2.20 -4.44 5.88
C GLY A 88 -3.65 -3.99 5.86
N MET A 89 -4.32 -3.99 4.69
CA MET A 89 -5.71 -3.53 4.55
C MET A 89 -6.78 -4.52 5.03
N ARG A 90 -6.43 -5.81 5.16
CA ARG A 90 -7.38 -6.91 5.41
C ARG A 90 -8.25 -6.64 6.63
N GLN A 91 -9.49 -7.13 6.60
CA GLN A 91 -10.39 -7.03 7.75
C GLN A 91 -9.85 -7.75 9.01
N GLN A 92 -9.00 -8.77 8.81
CA GLN A 92 -8.38 -9.54 9.88
C GLN A 92 -7.22 -8.81 10.57
N GLU A 93 -6.68 -7.73 10.01
CA GLU A 93 -5.63 -6.95 10.68
C GLU A 93 -6.25 -6.20 11.87
N PRO A 94 -5.85 -6.52 13.12
CA PRO A 94 -6.48 -5.96 14.31
C PRO A 94 -6.17 -4.47 14.52
N SER A 95 -5.03 -3.99 14.02
CA SER A 95 -4.65 -2.59 14.20
C SER A 95 -5.37 -1.68 13.20
N VAL A 96 -6.18 -0.77 13.73
CA VAL A 96 -6.77 0.33 12.96
C VAL A 96 -5.70 1.22 12.34
N LEU A 97 -4.57 1.41 13.05
CA LEU A 97 -3.46 2.22 12.58
C LEU A 97 -2.81 1.60 11.33
N VAL A 98 -2.46 0.30 11.39
CA VAL A 98 -1.90 -0.44 10.25
C VAL A 98 -2.86 -0.44 9.07
N ARG A 99 -4.16 -0.68 9.31
CA ARG A 99 -5.17 -0.65 8.24
C ARG A 99 -5.29 0.72 7.58
N LEU A 100 -5.23 1.81 8.36
CA LEU A 100 -5.27 3.17 7.82
C LEU A 100 -4.03 3.44 6.95
N SER A 101 -2.83 3.21 7.47
CA SER A 101 -1.59 3.44 6.70
C SER A 101 -1.50 2.56 5.46
N ALA A 102 -2.01 1.32 5.52
CA ALA A 102 -2.09 0.47 4.33
C ALA A 102 -3.07 1.04 3.29
N THR A 103 -4.21 1.57 3.72
CA THR A 103 -5.20 2.15 2.81
C THR A 103 -4.69 3.44 2.17
N GLU A 104 -3.98 4.27 2.93
CA GLU A 104 -3.31 5.48 2.41
C GLU A 104 -2.16 5.11 1.45
N ALA A 105 -1.35 4.10 1.79
CA ALA A 105 -0.32 3.59 0.89
C ALA A 105 -0.91 3.02 -0.41
N MET A 106 -2.09 2.38 -0.35
CA MET A 106 -2.79 1.87 -1.53
C MET A 106 -3.13 2.99 -2.50
N LEU A 107 -3.62 4.13 -2.00
CA LEU A 107 -3.97 5.29 -2.84
C LEU A 107 -2.77 5.72 -3.70
N ASN A 108 -1.58 5.77 -3.10
CA ASN A 108 -0.33 6.12 -3.78
C ASN A 108 0.16 5.02 -4.72
N ALA A 109 -0.05 3.75 -4.36
CA ALA A 109 0.38 2.61 -5.14
C ALA A 109 -0.44 2.39 -6.42
N LEU A 110 -1.65 2.94 -6.53
CA LEU A 110 -2.58 2.67 -7.64
C LEU A 110 -1.94 2.92 -9.01
N GLU A 111 -1.10 3.95 -9.18
CA GLU A 111 -0.44 4.21 -10.47
C GLU A 111 0.53 3.10 -10.92
N LEU A 112 1.04 2.31 -9.98
CA LEU A 112 1.93 1.18 -10.23
C LEU A 112 1.19 -0.11 -10.62
N THR A 113 -0.14 -0.13 -10.45
CA THR A 113 -0.94 -1.37 -10.52
C THR A 113 -1.53 -1.67 -11.90
N LYS A 114 -1.03 -1.02 -12.97
CA LYS A 114 -1.60 -1.17 -14.31
C LYS A 114 -1.62 -2.63 -14.79
N ASN A 115 -0.52 -3.36 -14.59
CA ASN A 115 -0.41 -4.77 -14.97
C ASN A 115 -1.33 -5.64 -14.09
N ASN A 116 -1.44 -5.31 -12.80
CA ASN A 116 -2.33 -6.02 -11.87
C ASN A 116 -3.81 -5.82 -12.20
N PHE A 117 -4.22 -4.61 -12.60
CA PHE A 117 -5.59 -4.33 -13.03
C PHE A 117 -5.93 -4.98 -14.38
N ALA A 118 -4.94 -5.23 -15.24
CA ALA A 118 -5.14 -5.98 -16.47
C ALA A 118 -5.43 -7.47 -16.20
N ASN A 119 -4.91 -8.02 -15.11
CA ASN A 119 -5.21 -9.37 -14.64
C ASN A 119 -6.52 -9.39 -13.83
N THR A 120 -7.53 -10.13 -14.29
CA THR A 120 -8.84 -10.17 -13.62
C THR A 120 -8.77 -10.70 -12.18
N ASP A 121 -7.93 -11.70 -11.91
CA ASP A 121 -7.85 -12.29 -10.56
C ASP A 121 -7.20 -11.33 -9.57
N GLU A 122 -6.10 -10.70 -9.96
CA GLU A 122 -5.41 -9.70 -9.12
C GLU A 122 -6.28 -8.44 -8.93
N ARG A 123 -6.94 -7.97 -10.00
CA ARG A 123 -7.92 -6.89 -9.93
C ARG A 123 -9.05 -7.19 -8.95
N ASN A 124 -9.61 -8.41 -8.99
CA ASN A 124 -10.67 -8.82 -8.07
C ASN A 124 -10.20 -8.79 -6.61
N VAL A 125 -8.96 -9.20 -6.33
CA VAL A 125 -8.38 -9.11 -4.98
C VAL A 125 -8.29 -7.65 -4.52
N ILE A 126 -7.77 -6.76 -5.37
CA ILE A 126 -7.65 -5.33 -5.07
C ILE A 126 -9.04 -4.72 -4.80
N MET A 127 -9.99 -4.91 -5.72
CA MET A 127 -11.33 -4.34 -5.62
C MET A 127 -12.06 -4.84 -4.37
N ARG A 128 -11.99 -6.13 -4.07
CA ARG A 128 -12.60 -6.69 -2.85
C ARG A 128 -12.04 -6.02 -1.61
N VAL A 129 -10.72 -5.93 -1.47
CA VAL A 129 -10.07 -5.40 -0.27
C VAL A 129 -10.34 -3.91 -0.08
N VAL A 130 -10.38 -3.14 -1.17
CA VAL A 130 -10.75 -1.71 -1.13
C VAL A 130 -12.23 -1.54 -0.74
N CYS A 131 -13.15 -2.31 -1.33
CA CYS A 131 -14.58 -2.26 -1.00
C CYS A 131 -14.87 -2.72 0.43
N GLU A 132 -14.19 -3.75 0.94
CA GLU A 132 -14.28 -4.15 2.35
C GLU A 132 -13.82 -3.02 3.28
N ALA A 133 -12.76 -2.30 2.90
CA ALA A 133 -12.26 -1.15 3.67
C ALA A 133 -13.25 0.03 3.71
N THR A 134 -14.12 0.21 2.71
CA THR A 134 -15.19 1.23 2.77
C THR A 134 -16.25 0.91 3.83
N GLN A 135 -16.32 -0.33 4.29
CA GLN A 135 -17.22 -0.78 5.36
C GLN A 135 -16.53 -0.81 6.73
N ALA A 136 -15.30 -0.31 6.85
CA ALA A 136 -14.59 -0.27 8.12
C ALA A 136 -15.33 0.59 9.18
N PRO A 137 -15.29 0.21 10.46
CA PRO A 137 -15.91 1.01 11.53
C PRO A 137 -15.20 2.36 11.71
N ASP A 138 -13.90 2.43 11.46
CA ASP A 138 -13.13 3.67 11.53
C ASP A 138 -13.37 4.55 10.30
N THR A 139 -13.81 5.78 10.53
CA THR A 139 -14.15 6.73 9.46
C THR A 139 -12.96 7.11 8.59
N ARG A 140 -11.74 7.15 9.13
CA ARG A 140 -10.53 7.52 8.36
C ARG A 140 -10.23 6.44 7.33
N ILE A 141 -10.32 5.17 7.72
CA ILE A 141 -10.16 4.04 6.79
C ILE A 141 -11.22 4.12 5.67
N ARG A 142 -12.48 4.39 6.02
CA ARG A 142 -13.55 4.52 5.01
C ARG A 142 -13.28 5.65 4.02
N VAL A 143 -12.86 6.81 4.52
CA VAL A 143 -12.54 7.97 3.67
C VAL A 143 -11.38 7.64 2.72
N ALA A 144 -10.29 7.07 3.24
CA ALA A 144 -9.15 6.67 2.43
C ALA A 144 -9.53 5.60 1.38
N ALA A 145 -10.35 4.62 1.75
CA ALA A 145 -10.83 3.59 0.83
C ALA A 145 -11.74 4.18 -0.28
N LEU A 146 -12.60 5.14 0.05
CA LEU A 146 -13.40 5.85 -0.94
C LEU A 146 -12.52 6.69 -1.89
N GLN A 147 -11.45 7.31 -1.40
CA GLN A 147 -10.46 7.98 -2.23
C GLN A 147 -9.78 7.00 -3.19
N CYS A 148 -9.43 5.80 -2.72
CA CYS A 148 -8.94 4.72 -3.58
C CYS A 148 -9.94 4.37 -4.68
N LEU A 149 -11.23 4.22 -4.37
CA LEU A 149 -12.25 3.95 -5.39
C LEU A 149 -12.36 5.07 -6.44
N VAL A 150 -12.37 6.34 -6.01
CA VAL A 150 -12.38 7.48 -6.94
C VAL A 150 -11.17 7.43 -7.87
N ARG A 151 -9.99 7.14 -7.32
CA ARG A 151 -8.75 7.04 -8.11
C ARG A 151 -8.77 5.83 -9.04
N ILE A 152 -9.25 4.67 -8.60
CA ILE A 152 -9.41 3.46 -9.41
C ILE A 152 -10.33 3.73 -10.60
N VAL A 153 -11.51 4.32 -10.38
CA VAL A 153 -12.45 4.62 -11.47
C VAL A 153 -11.82 5.57 -12.50
N SER A 154 -11.03 6.54 -12.02
CA SER A 154 -10.34 7.50 -12.89
C SER A 154 -9.23 6.84 -13.73
N LEU A 155 -8.46 5.91 -13.15
CA LEU A 155 -7.33 5.25 -13.83
C LEU A 155 -7.75 4.05 -14.69
N TYR A 156 -8.80 3.34 -14.26
CA TYR A 156 -9.15 2.00 -14.74
C TYR A 156 -10.59 1.88 -15.20
N TYR A 157 -11.20 2.99 -15.66
CA TYR A 157 -12.60 3.07 -16.10
C TYR A 157 -13.06 1.87 -16.95
N ASN A 158 -12.25 1.45 -17.94
CA ASN A 158 -12.57 0.34 -18.84
C ASN A 158 -12.74 -1.02 -18.14
N HIS A 159 -12.20 -1.18 -16.92
CA HIS A 159 -12.33 -2.39 -16.11
C HIS A 159 -13.49 -2.34 -15.12
N MET A 160 -14.20 -1.20 -15.01
CA MET A 160 -15.17 -0.97 -13.94
C MET A 160 -16.58 -1.48 -14.23
N ASP A 161 -16.92 -1.82 -15.49
CA ASP A 161 -18.30 -2.23 -15.86
C ASP A 161 -18.84 -3.39 -14.99
N MET A 162 -18.01 -4.38 -14.70
CA MET A 162 -18.38 -5.52 -13.85
C MET A 162 -18.70 -5.11 -12.40
N TYR A 163 -17.92 -4.20 -11.82
CA TYR A 163 -18.06 -3.81 -10.41
C TYR A 163 -19.15 -2.75 -10.21
N MET A 164 -19.35 -1.86 -11.19
CA MET A 164 -20.37 -0.81 -11.12
C MET A 164 -21.78 -1.38 -11.12
N LYS A 165 -22.03 -2.44 -11.90
CA LYS A 165 -23.33 -3.11 -11.91
C LYS A 165 -23.63 -3.75 -10.56
N GLU A 166 -22.68 -4.47 -9.99
CA GLU A 166 -22.83 -5.05 -8.65
C GLU A 166 -23.01 -3.95 -7.60
N ALA A 167 -22.24 -2.87 -7.63
CA ALA A 167 -22.33 -1.82 -6.61
C ALA A 167 -23.60 -0.94 -6.70
N LEU A 168 -24.14 -0.70 -7.90
CA LEU A 168 -25.32 0.15 -8.10
C LEU A 168 -26.65 -0.61 -7.98
N PHE A 169 -26.65 -1.91 -8.24
CA PHE A 169 -27.86 -2.73 -8.29
C PHE A 169 -27.94 -3.83 -7.23
N ALA A 170 -26.94 -3.93 -6.33
CA ALA A 170 -27.00 -4.79 -5.15
C ALA A 170 -27.72 -4.11 -3.96
#